data_AF-A0A0D1Z8G1-F1
#
_entry.id   AF-A0A0D1Z8G1-F1
#
_cell.length_a   1.000
_cell.length_b   1.000
_cell.length_c   1.000
_cell.angle_alpha   90.00
_cell.angle_beta   90.00
_cell.angle_gamma   90.00
#
_symmetry.space_group_name_H-M   'P 1'
#
loop_
_entity.id
_entity.type
_entity.pdbx_description
1 polymer ?
#
loop_
_entity_poly.entity_id
_entity_poly.type
_entity_poly.pdbx_seq_one_letter_code
_entity_poly.pdbx_strand_id
1 'polypeptide(L)'
;MLLVPLSVSPPSRAPALAAENKRTNQMWRALYVIPSRRGASTKRRDTYFSIERFNIVKMWKKLFGENAAKNVITVFHKPSAPGSTRVVTFLKQHQANAQNTATEDQAGSHQVPPPTQRADYDLDIQEDAPTGDQLKTILEYAGPGKAGTIVQGARDITDALEKVKRDATLFNRPLVVDWHQGKVTVGDNESEILKLLKAIPETK
;
A
#
# COMPACT_ATOMS: atom_id res chain seq x y z
N MET A 1 -42.54 -34.36 58.39
CA MET A 1 -43.72 -34.62 57.52
C MET A 1 -43.32 -34.24 56.11
N LEU A 2 -43.13 -35.25 55.27
CA LEU A 2 -42.73 -35.15 53.86
C LEU A 2 -43.93 -34.75 53.01
N LEU A 3 -43.76 -33.81 52.08
CA LEU A 3 -44.45 -33.83 50.79
C LEU A 3 -43.64 -33.08 49.73
N VAL A 4 -43.50 -33.76 48.61
CA VAL A 4 -42.61 -33.56 47.45
C VAL A 4 -43.16 -32.47 46.51
N PRO A 5 -42.30 -31.77 45.74
CA PRO A 5 -42.65 -30.57 44.98
C PRO A 5 -43.38 -30.83 43.66
N LEU A 6 -44.28 -29.90 43.28
CA LEU A 6 -44.81 -29.82 41.92
C LEU A 6 -43.83 -29.08 41.00
N SER A 7 -43.41 -29.82 39.99
CA SER A 7 -42.71 -29.38 38.78
C SER A 7 -43.57 -28.39 37.99
N VAL A 8 -43.04 -27.21 37.72
CA VAL A 8 -43.52 -26.32 36.65
C VAL A 8 -42.30 -25.88 35.85
N SER A 9 -42.18 -26.44 34.65
CA SER A 9 -41.14 -26.13 33.67
C SER A 9 -41.24 -24.69 33.16
N PRO A 10 -40.12 -23.97 33.00
CA PRO A 10 -40.10 -22.66 32.34
C PRO A 10 -40.13 -22.80 30.81
N PRO A 11 -40.90 -21.97 30.09
CA PRO A 11 -40.77 -21.89 28.64
C PRO A 11 -39.47 -21.16 28.24
N SER A 12 -38.65 -21.88 27.49
CA SER A 12 -37.49 -21.38 26.75
C SER A 12 -37.91 -20.48 25.59
N ARG A 13 -37.47 -19.21 25.57
CA ARG A 13 -36.91 -18.47 24.41
C ARG A 13 -36.79 -16.97 24.65
N ALA A 14 -35.55 -16.46 24.60
CA ALA A 14 -35.25 -15.16 24.00
C ALA A 14 -35.54 -15.25 22.47
N PRO A 15 -35.95 -14.17 21.75
CA PRO A 15 -35.07 -13.01 21.50
C PRO A 15 -35.78 -11.65 21.27
N ALA A 16 -35.19 -10.55 21.73
CA ALA A 16 -35.59 -9.20 21.30
C ALA A 16 -34.39 -8.24 21.25
N LEU A 17 -33.37 -8.62 20.49
CA LEU A 17 -32.33 -7.73 19.97
C LEU A 17 -32.09 -8.16 18.52
N ALA A 18 -32.52 -7.32 17.56
CA ALA A 18 -32.19 -7.33 16.13
C ALA A 18 -33.43 -7.11 15.24
N ALA A 19 -34.03 -5.91 15.31
CA ALA A 19 -34.97 -5.44 14.30
C ALA A 19 -34.44 -4.23 13.50
N GLU A 20 -33.16 -3.89 13.62
CA GLU A 20 -32.55 -2.81 12.85
C GLU A 20 -31.20 -3.22 12.27
N ASN A 21 -31.19 -4.30 11.47
CA ASN A 21 -30.07 -4.57 10.56
C ASN A 21 -30.44 -5.52 9.40
N LYS A 22 -31.63 -5.36 8.82
CA LYS A 22 -32.12 -6.19 7.70
C LYS A 22 -31.96 -5.54 6.32
N ARG A 23 -30.88 -4.80 6.08
CA ARG A 23 -30.55 -4.29 4.73
C ARG A 23 -29.11 -4.52 4.24
N THR A 24 -28.23 -5.12 5.03
CA THR A 24 -26.81 -5.26 4.64
C THR A 24 -26.29 -6.68 4.57
N ASN A 25 -27.10 -7.69 4.93
CA ASN A 25 -26.63 -9.09 5.05
C ASN A 25 -27.23 -10.08 4.02
N GLN A 26 -27.58 -9.59 2.83
CA GLN A 26 -27.97 -10.42 1.68
C GLN A 26 -26.92 -10.46 0.54
N MET A 27 -25.64 -10.14 0.82
CA MET A 27 -24.57 -10.23 -0.18
C MET A 27 -23.44 -11.21 0.15
N TRP A 28 -23.66 -12.19 1.04
CA TRP A 28 -22.62 -13.19 1.37
C TRP A 28 -23.07 -14.66 1.34
N ARG A 29 -24.18 -15.01 0.68
CA ARG A 29 -24.61 -16.42 0.48
C ARG A 29 -24.59 -16.86 -0.98
N ALA A 30 -23.50 -16.61 -1.70
CA ALA A 30 -23.35 -17.07 -3.09
C ALA A 30 -21.97 -17.65 -3.46
N LEU A 31 -21.09 -17.96 -2.50
CA LEU A 31 -19.78 -18.53 -2.83
C LEU A 31 -19.33 -19.55 -1.78
N TYR A 32 -19.96 -20.73 -1.75
CA TYR A 32 -19.31 -21.99 -1.38
C TYR A 32 -20.19 -23.15 -1.88
N VAL A 33 -20.12 -23.39 -3.19
CA VAL A 33 -20.49 -24.68 -3.78
C VAL A 33 -19.20 -25.27 -4.32
N ILE A 34 -18.78 -26.41 -3.76
CA ILE A 34 -17.66 -27.22 -4.24
C ILE A 34 -18.19 -28.15 -5.33
N PRO A 35 -17.66 -28.13 -6.57
CA PRO A 35 -17.87 -29.22 -7.51
C PRO A 35 -16.58 -30.04 -7.72
N SER A 36 -16.77 -31.36 -7.68
CA SER A 36 -15.77 -32.39 -7.99
C SER A 36 -15.44 -32.46 -9.49
N ARG A 37 -14.26 -33.02 -9.79
CA ARG A 37 -13.56 -33.07 -11.09
C ARG A 37 -14.40 -33.59 -12.27
N ARG A 38 -14.29 -32.92 -13.42
CA ARG A 38 -14.00 -33.54 -14.74
C ARG A 38 -13.58 -32.46 -15.75
N GLY A 39 -12.62 -32.80 -16.61
CA GLY A 39 -11.87 -31.83 -17.41
C GLY A 39 -12.66 -31.14 -18.53
N ALA A 40 -12.28 -29.90 -18.79
CA ALA A 40 -12.38 -29.24 -20.09
C ALA A 40 -11.48 -27.98 -20.07
N SER A 41 -10.72 -27.81 -21.14
CA SER A 41 -9.93 -26.63 -21.47
C SER A 41 -10.78 -25.36 -21.38
N THR A 42 -10.37 -24.36 -20.58
CA THR A 42 -10.76 -22.95 -20.83
C THR A 42 -9.76 -21.98 -20.20
N LYS A 43 -9.01 -21.34 -21.10
CA LYS A 43 -8.32 -20.07 -20.99
C LYS A 43 -9.30 -19.00 -20.49
N ARG A 44 -9.19 -18.51 -19.24
CA ARG A 44 -9.73 -17.23 -18.72
C ARG A 44 -9.46 -17.13 -17.21
N ARG A 45 -8.36 -16.46 -16.84
CA ARG A 45 -8.09 -16.05 -15.44
C ARG A 45 -7.42 -14.66 -15.42
N ASP A 46 -7.96 -13.66 -16.11
CA ASP A 46 -7.29 -12.35 -16.22
C ASP A 46 -8.17 -11.10 -16.00
N THR A 47 -9.43 -11.23 -15.57
CA THR A 47 -10.37 -10.07 -15.57
C THR A 47 -10.59 -9.38 -14.22
N TYR A 48 -10.07 -9.90 -13.10
CA TYR A 48 -10.25 -9.26 -11.78
C TYR A 48 -9.04 -8.44 -11.30
N PHE A 49 -7.86 -8.63 -11.91
CA PHE A 49 -6.66 -7.82 -11.60
C PHE A 49 -6.60 -6.49 -12.38
N SER A 50 -7.48 -6.32 -13.38
CA SER A 50 -7.46 -5.18 -14.31
C SER A 50 -8.32 -3.99 -13.84
N ILE A 51 -9.42 -4.26 -13.11
CA ILE A 51 -10.38 -3.22 -12.68
C ILE A 51 -9.85 -2.44 -11.46
N GLU A 52 -9.12 -3.07 -10.53
CA GLU A 52 -8.49 -2.37 -9.40
C GLU A 52 -7.39 -1.41 -9.86
N ARG A 53 -6.54 -1.84 -10.82
CA ARG A 53 -5.52 -0.97 -11.42
C ARG A 53 -6.13 0.25 -12.11
N PHE A 54 -7.29 0.11 -12.75
CA PHE A 54 -7.96 1.23 -13.44
C PHE A 54 -8.48 2.29 -12.46
N ASN A 55 -9.00 1.89 -11.31
CA ASN A 55 -9.50 2.82 -10.28
C ASN A 55 -8.36 3.50 -9.51
N ILE A 56 -7.26 2.80 -9.26
CA ILE A 56 -6.05 3.36 -8.62
C ILE A 56 -5.43 4.43 -9.54
N VAL A 57 -5.21 4.14 -10.83
CA VAL A 57 -4.67 5.11 -11.80
C VAL A 57 -5.56 6.35 -11.96
N LYS A 58 -6.90 6.20 -11.86
CA LYS A 58 -7.84 7.32 -11.85
C LYS A 58 -7.77 8.17 -10.58
N MET A 59 -7.65 7.54 -9.41
CA MET A 59 -7.51 8.22 -8.12
C MET A 59 -6.20 9.04 -8.07
N TRP A 60 -5.17 8.52 -8.73
CA TRP A 60 -3.83 9.10 -8.80
C TRP A 60 -3.71 10.35 -9.66
N LYS A 61 -4.33 10.31 -10.83
CA LYS A 61 -4.45 11.49 -11.69
C LYS A 61 -5.17 12.65 -10.98
N LYS A 62 -6.05 12.33 -10.01
CA LYS A 62 -6.80 13.30 -9.22
C LYS A 62 -6.01 13.85 -8.02
N LEU A 63 -5.13 13.05 -7.42
CA LEU A 63 -4.33 13.45 -6.24
C LEU A 63 -3.03 14.17 -6.59
N PHE A 64 -2.41 13.90 -7.74
CA PHE A 64 -1.08 14.45 -8.09
C PHE A 64 -1.04 15.31 -9.37
N GLY A 65 -2.20 15.53 -10.02
CA GLY A 65 -2.28 16.28 -11.28
C GLY A 65 -1.50 15.63 -12.43
N GLU A 66 -1.31 16.35 -13.53
CA GLU A 66 -0.62 15.87 -14.76
C GLU A 66 0.84 15.40 -14.56
N ASN A 67 1.39 15.54 -13.35
CA ASN A 67 2.69 14.99 -12.95
C ASN A 67 2.66 13.47 -12.68
N ALA A 68 1.49 12.84 -12.64
CA ALA A 68 1.36 11.37 -12.53
C ALA A 68 2.01 10.58 -13.70
N ALA A 69 2.48 11.27 -14.75
CA ALA A 69 3.29 10.68 -15.82
C ALA A 69 4.78 10.54 -15.47
N LYS A 70 5.24 11.15 -14.36
CA LYS A 70 6.61 11.02 -13.86
C LYS A 70 6.63 10.01 -12.73
N ASN A 71 7.64 9.15 -12.73
CA ASN A 71 7.88 8.19 -11.66
C ASN A 71 8.33 8.99 -10.42
N VAL A 72 7.47 9.12 -9.42
CA VAL A 72 7.80 9.87 -8.19
C VAL A 72 8.08 8.87 -7.09
N ILE A 73 9.16 9.11 -6.36
CA ILE A 73 9.49 8.37 -5.15
C ILE A 73 9.43 9.34 -3.99
N THR A 74 8.47 9.12 -3.08
CA THR A 74 8.37 9.93 -1.85
C THR A 74 9.01 9.19 -0.69
N VAL A 75 9.79 9.93 0.10
CA VAL A 75 10.37 9.48 1.35
C VAL A 75 9.72 10.26 2.49
N PHE A 76 8.99 9.55 3.35
CA PHE A 76 8.54 10.09 4.62
C PHE A 76 9.62 9.83 5.66
N HIS A 77 10.28 10.90 6.13
CA HIS A 77 11.43 10.78 7.02
C HIS A 77 11.25 11.59 8.30
N LYS A 78 12.06 11.27 9.32
CA LYS A 78 12.14 12.02 10.57
C LYS A 78 13.57 12.52 10.76
N PRO A 79 13.85 13.85 10.69
CA PRO A 79 15.22 14.37 10.79
C PRO A 79 15.95 13.97 12.07
N SER A 80 15.21 13.79 13.17
CA SER A 80 15.78 13.36 14.45
C SER A 80 16.13 11.86 14.51
N ALA A 81 15.82 11.08 13.47
CA ALA A 81 16.10 9.64 13.41
C ALA A 81 17.29 9.36 12.47
N PRO A 82 18.40 8.80 12.96
CA PRO A 82 19.59 8.54 12.12
C PRO A 82 19.35 7.60 10.94
N GLY A 83 18.40 6.66 11.04
CA GLY A 83 18.01 5.81 9.90
C GLY A 83 17.32 6.60 8.79
N SER A 84 16.49 7.58 9.16
CA SER A 84 15.79 8.45 8.21
C SER A 84 16.76 9.34 7.42
N THR A 85 17.74 9.95 8.09
CA THR A 85 18.72 10.82 7.43
C THR A 85 19.65 10.04 6.49
N ARG A 86 20.00 8.80 6.85
CA ARG A 86 20.77 7.89 5.98
C ARG A 86 20.00 7.57 4.69
N VAL A 87 18.73 7.18 4.78
CA VAL A 87 17.88 6.92 3.60
C VAL A 87 17.77 8.13 2.68
N VAL A 88 17.53 9.32 3.24
CA VAL A 88 17.45 10.56 2.44
C VAL A 88 18.78 10.85 1.73
N THR A 89 19.90 10.72 2.43
CA THR A 89 21.23 10.94 1.85
C THR A 89 21.54 9.93 0.75
N PHE A 90 21.25 8.65 1.01
CA PHE A 90 21.39 7.56 0.06
C PHE A 90 20.61 7.80 -1.23
N LEU A 91 19.32 8.17 -1.13
CA LEU A 91 18.48 8.43 -2.29
C LEU A 91 18.92 9.66 -3.09
N LYS A 92 19.35 10.74 -2.41
CA LYS A 92 19.96 11.90 -3.08
C LYS A 92 21.23 11.54 -3.83
N GLN A 93 22.12 10.76 -3.20
CA GLN A 93 23.36 10.30 -3.83
C GLN A 93 23.05 9.39 -5.03
N HIS A 94 22.12 8.46 -4.89
CA HIS A 94 21.69 7.60 -6.00
C HIS A 94 21.14 8.42 -7.17
N GLN A 95 20.30 9.42 -6.89
CA GLN A 95 19.76 10.32 -7.91
C GLN A 95 20.87 11.13 -8.60
N ALA A 96 21.83 11.68 -7.85
CA ALA A 96 22.96 12.43 -8.41
C ALA A 96 23.92 11.55 -9.23
N ASN A 97 24.22 10.34 -8.76
CA ASN A 97 25.08 9.40 -9.48
C ASN A 97 24.48 8.97 -10.81
N ALA A 98 23.17 8.71 -10.85
CA ALA A 98 22.48 8.41 -12.10
C ALA A 98 22.61 9.56 -13.12
N GLN A 99 22.59 10.82 -12.68
CA GLN A 99 22.82 11.97 -13.58
C GLN A 99 24.29 12.10 -14.03
N ASN A 100 25.26 11.75 -13.17
CA ASN A 100 26.69 11.87 -13.47
C ASN A 100 27.20 10.76 -14.39
N THR A 101 26.78 9.52 -14.19
CA THR A 101 27.08 8.41 -15.13
C THR A 101 26.55 8.73 -16.53
N ALA A 102 25.40 9.40 -16.59
CA ALA A 102 24.85 9.91 -17.85
C ALA A 102 25.67 11.02 -18.51
N THR A 103 26.69 11.59 -17.86
CA THR A 103 27.51 12.69 -18.41
C THR A 103 28.92 12.20 -18.79
N GLU A 104 29.48 11.24 -18.04
CA GLU A 104 30.80 10.67 -18.31
C GLU A 104 30.82 9.82 -19.60
N ASP A 105 29.78 9.02 -19.84
CA ASP A 105 29.61 8.25 -21.08
C ASP A 105 29.33 9.14 -22.32
N GLN A 106 29.08 10.44 -22.12
CA GLN A 106 28.71 11.40 -23.17
C GLN A 106 29.89 12.28 -23.62
N ALA A 107 30.99 12.32 -22.87
CA ALA A 107 32.14 13.17 -23.21
C ALA A 107 32.94 12.67 -24.42
N GLY A 108 32.68 11.45 -24.91
CA GLY A 108 33.37 10.84 -26.06
C GLY A 108 32.58 10.78 -27.38
N SER A 109 31.28 11.12 -27.41
CA SER A 109 30.38 10.83 -28.52
C SER A 109 29.48 12.01 -28.88
N HIS A 110 29.57 12.52 -30.12
CA HIS A 110 28.75 13.63 -30.65
C HIS A 110 27.32 13.21 -31.05
N GLN A 111 26.74 12.18 -30.43
CA GLN A 111 25.38 11.74 -30.70
C GLN A 111 24.46 12.18 -29.56
N VAL A 112 23.38 12.89 -29.90
CA VAL A 112 22.32 13.28 -28.96
C VAL A 112 21.87 12.02 -28.20
N PRO A 113 22.01 11.97 -26.86
CA PRO A 113 21.73 10.75 -26.13
C PRO A 113 20.24 10.38 -26.23
N PRO A 114 19.91 9.08 -26.30
CA PRO A 114 18.55 8.63 -26.03
C PRO A 114 18.18 8.98 -24.57
N PRO A 115 16.90 9.23 -24.26
CA PRO A 115 16.45 9.77 -22.97
C PRO A 115 16.63 8.85 -21.74
N THR A 116 17.41 7.78 -21.85
CA THR A 116 17.39 6.58 -20.99
C THR A 116 18.40 6.58 -19.82
N GLN A 117 19.07 7.71 -19.51
CA GLN A 117 20.08 7.75 -18.45
C GLN A 117 19.84 8.81 -17.37
N ARG A 118 18.68 9.47 -17.35
CA ARG A 118 18.31 10.26 -16.17
C ARG A 118 17.97 9.28 -15.05
N ALA A 119 18.16 9.67 -13.78
CA ALA A 119 17.46 8.95 -12.70
C ALA A 119 15.98 8.89 -13.12
N ASP A 120 15.45 7.70 -13.36
CA ASP A 120 14.12 7.52 -13.94
C ASP A 120 13.01 7.88 -12.95
N TYR A 121 13.32 8.66 -11.90
CA TYR A 121 12.37 9.12 -10.90
C TYR A 121 12.71 10.50 -10.31
N ASP A 122 11.65 11.21 -9.93
CA ASP A 122 11.70 12.43 -9.13
C ASP A 122 11.64 12.06 -7.63
N LEU A 123 12.60 12.56 -6.84
CA LEU A 123 12.66 12.32 -5.40
C LEU A 123 11.92 13.43 -4.64
N ASP A 124 10.91 13.05 -3.87
CA ASP A 124 10.15 13.91 -2.98
C ASP A 124 10.45 13.55 -1.51
N ILE A 125 10.74 14.54 -0.68
CA ILE A 125 11.17 14.35 0.71
C ILE A 125 10.17 15.07 1.61
N GLN A 126 9.51 14.30 2.46
CA GLN A 126 8.48 14.80 3.37
C GLN A 126 8.83 14.48 4.82
N GLU A 127 8.75 15.49 5.67
CA GLU A 127 8.95 15.34 7.12
C GLU A 127 7.63 15.09 7.86
N ASP A 128 6.53 15.59 7.31
CA ASP A 128 5.19 15.41 7.85
C ASP A 128 4.67 13.99 7.63
N ALA A 129 3.64 13.60 8.37
CA ALA A 129 2.93 12.36 8.12
C ALA A 129 2.14 12.44 6.80
N PRO A 130 1.92 11.31 6.11
CA PRO A 130 1.10 11.29 4.91
C PRO A 130 -0.32 11.79 5.19
N THR A 131 -0.91 12.46 4.21
CA THR A 131 -2.35 12.78 4.24
C THR A 131 -3.17 11.49 4.31
N GLY A 132 -4.43 11.57 4.76
CA GLY A 132 -5.29 10.39 4.91
C GLY A 132 -5.44 9.56 3.63
N ASP A 133 -5.54 10.23 2.48
CA ASP A 133 -5.65 9.56 1.18
C ASP A 133 -4.32 8.89 0.78
N GLN A 134 -3.18 9.58 0.96
CA GLN A 134 -1.86 8.99 0.74
C GLN A 134 -1.62 7.78 1.63
N LEU A 135 -1.96 7.88 2.92
CA LEU A 135 -1.79 6.80 3.89
C LEU A 135 -2.63 5.57 3.50
N LYS A 136 -3.87 5.79 3.06
CA LYS A 136 -4.72 4.70 2.57
C LYS A 136 -4.06 3.98 1.40
N THR A 137 -3.56 4.72 0.41
CA THR A 137 -2.87 4.14 -0.75
C THR A 137 -1.58 3.40 -0.34
N ILE A 138 -0.79 3.95 0.58
CA ILE A 138 0.41 3.30 1.12
C ILE A 138 0.06 1.94 1.77
N LEU A 139 -1.02 1.90 2.56
CA LEU A 139 -1.48 0.68 3.21
C LEU A 139 -1.98 -0.37 2.19
N GLU A 140 -2.64 0.07 1.13
CA GLU A 140 -3.03 -0.79 0.01
C GLU A 140 -1.82 -1.38 -0.72
N TYR A 141 -0.76 -0.59 -0.94
CA TYR A 141 0.49 -1.03 -1.56
C TYR A 141 1.29 -2.02 -0.71
N ALA A 142 1.27 -1.86 0.61
CA ALA A 142 1.89 -2.84 1.49
C ALA A 142 1.14 -4.18 1.49
N GLY A 143 -0.15 -4.15 1.18
CA GLY A 143 -1.01 -5.33 1.16
C GLY A 143 -1.57 -5.71 2.54
N PRO A 144 -2.43 -6.74 2.58
CA PRO A 144 -3.16 -7.13 3.78
C PRO A 144 -2.21 -7.58 4.90
N GLY A 145 -2.54 -7.21 6.14
CA GLY A 145 -1.77 -7.58 7.32
C GLY A 145 -0.49 -6.77 7.57
N LYS A 146 -0.18 -5.79 6.71
CA LYS A 146 1.00 -4.90 6.87
C LYS A 146 0.70 -3.57 7.56
N ALA A 147 -0.55 -3.31 7.94
CA ALA A 147 -0.96 -2.08 8.61
C ALA A 147 -0.08 -1.79 9.85
N GLY A 148 0.14 -2.80 10.69
CA GLY A 148 0.98 -2.68 11.90
C GLY A 148 2.45 -2.36 11.64
N THR A 149 2.96 -2.66 10.43
CA THR A 149 4.33 -2.31 10.04
C THR A 149 4.47 -0.87 9.59
N ILE A 150 3.40 -0.27 9.06
CA ILE A 150 3.37 1.14 8.62
C ILE A 150 2.96 2.06 9.77
N VAL A 151 1.96 1.64 10.56
CA VAL A 151 1.43 2.38 11.70
C VAL A 151 1.47 1.52 12.94
N GLN A 152 2.12 2.00 13.99
CA GLN A 152 2.35 1.23 15.20
C GLN A 152 1.04 0.76 15.85
N GLY A 153 0.97 -0.55 16.07
CA GLY A 153 -0.18 -1.22 16.69
C GLY A 153 -1.44 -1.26 15.83
N ALA A 154 -1.41 -0.80 14.57
CA ALA A 154 -2.57 -0.86 13.70
C ALA A 154 -2.91 -2.31 13.30
N ARG A 155 -4.18 -2.67 13.37
CA ARG A 155 -4.67 -4.02 13.01
C ARG A 155 -5.06 -4.13 11.54
N ASP A 156 -5.65 -3.07 11.03
CA ASP A 156 -6.17 -2.96 9.66
C ASP A 156 -6.03 -1.53 9.14
N ILE A 157 -6.47 -1.30 7.90
CA ILE A 157 -6.37 -0.01 7.22
C ILE A 157 -7.17 1.08 7.95
N THR A 158 -8.38 0.75 8.42
CA THR A 158 -9.26 1.70 9.09
C THR A 158 -8.65 2.14 10.42
N ASP A 159 -8.16 1.19 11.22
CA ASP A 159 -7.47 1.44 12.48
C ASP A 159 -6.19 2.26 12.27
N ALA A 160 -5.42 1.97 11.22
CA ALA A 160 -4.23 2.75 10.87
C ALA A 160 -4.57 4.22 10.55
N LEU A 161 -5.63 4.46 9.76
CA LEU A 161 -6.09 5.81 9.40
C LEU A 161 -6.56 6.59 10.62
N GLU A 162 -7.32 5.96 11.53
CA GLU A 162 -7.75 6.60 12.78
C GLU A 162 -6.58 6.94 13.69
N LYS A 163 -5.60 6.04 13.80
CA LYS A 163 -4.43 6.23 14.65
C LYS A 163 -3.57 7.39 14.20
N VAL A 164 -3.24 7.48 12.90
CA VAL A 164 -2.42 8.58 12.38
C VAL A 164 -3.15 9.93 12.48
N LYS A 165 -4.48 9.95 12.33
CA LYS A 165 -5.29 11.16 12.55
C LYS A 165 -5.22 11.66 13.99
N ARG A 166 -5.16 10.74 14.98
CA ARG A 166 -5.06 11.09 16.40
C ARG A 166 -3.62 11.43 16.79
N ASP A 167 -2.66 10.68 16.28
CA ASP A 167 -1.25 10.80 16.59
C ASP A 167 -0.38 10.39 15.38
N ALA A 168 0.14 11.41 14.69
CA ALA A 168 1.05 11.27 13.56
C ALA A 168 2.40 10.61 13.91
N THR A 169 2.75 10.53 15.20
CA THR A 169 4.01 9.89 15.63
C THR A 169 3.96 8.37 15.54
N LEU A 170 2.76 7.78 15.48
CA LEU A 170 2.54 6.35 15.29
C LEU A 170 2.90 5.87 13.88
N PHE A 171 3.05 6.78 12.92
CA PHE A 171 3.51 6.46 11.58
C PHE A 171 5.02 6.16 11.57
N ASN A 172 5.39 4.94 11.18
CA ASN A 172 6.78 4.48 11.16
C ASN A 172 7.57 5.19 10.06
N ARG A 173 8.68 5.80 10.47
CA ARG A 173 9.62 6.50 9.60
C ARG A 173 11.03 5.94 9.80
N PRO A 174 11.85 5.81 8.75
CA PRO A 174 11.56 6.20 7.37
C PRO A 174 10.63 5.22 6.65
N LEU A 175 9.89 5.74 5.67
CA LEU A 175 9.08 4.95 4.74
C LEU A 175 9.24 5.51 3.33
N VAL A 176 9.62 4.63 2.40
CA VAL A 176 9.85 4.96 0.99
C VAL A 176 8.70 4.40 0.17
N VAL A 177 8.09 5.23 -0.67
CA VAL A 177 6.99 4.84 -1.57
C VAL A 177 7.43 5.07 -3.00
N ASP A 178 7.46 4.00 -3.80
CA ASP A 178 7.46 4.11 -5.25
C ASP A 178 6.02 4.18 -5.69
N TRP A 179 5.66 5.39 -6.11
CA TRP A 179 4.31 5.64 -6.45
C TRP A 179 3.94 4.94 -7.78
N HIS A 180 4.79 5.04 -8.78
CA HIS A 180 4.54 4.48 -10.11
C HIS A 180 4.37 2.95 -10.11
N GLN A 181 5.15 2.24 -9.32
CA GLN A 181 5.07 0.77 -9.21
C GLN A 181 4.06 0.28 -8.19
N GLY A 182 3.56 1.17 -7.33
CA GLY A 182 2.72 0.83 -6.20
C GLY A 182 3.43 -0.04 -5.17
N LYS A 183 4.66 0.33 -4.81
CA LYS A 183 5.48 -0.40 -3.83
C LYS A 183 5.87 0.51 -2.67
N VAL A 184 6.04 -0.11 -1.51
CA VAL A 184 6.47 0.56 -0.29
C VAL A 184 7.51 -0.27 0.43
N THR A 185 8.52 0.42 0.98
CA THR A 185 9.54 -0.15 1.86
C THR A 185 9.55 0.62 3.17
N VAL A 186 9.53 -0.10 4.29
CA VAL A 186 9.56 0.48 5.63
C VAL A 186 10.96 0.31 6.21
N GLY A 187 11.49 1.35 6.84
CA GLY A 187 12.80 1.33 7.49
C GLY A 187 13.95 1.70 6.56
N ASP A 188 15.17 1.45 7.03
CA ASP A 188 16.43 1.93 6.44
C ASP A 188 17.24 0.84 5.73
N ASN A 189 16.60 -0.26 5.33
CA ASN A 189 17.24 -1.33 4.58
C ASN A 189 17.53 -0.90 3.13
N GLU A 190 18.74 -0.40 2.88
CA GLU A 190 19.20 0.07 1.57
C GLU A 190 19.05 -0.99 0.46
N SER A 191 19.23 -2.28 0.77
CA SER A 191 19.08 -3.35 -0.22
C SER A 191 17.62 -3.53 -0.67
N GLU A 192 16.66 -3.35 0.24
CA GLU A 192 15.23 -3.38 -0.12
C GLU A 192 14.83 -2.13 -0.90
N ILE A 193 15.36 -0.97 -0.50
CA ILE A 193 15.15 0.29 -1.21
C ILE A 193 15.70 0.18 -2.64
N LEU A 194 16.90 -0.36 -2.84
CA LEU A 194 17.46 -0.59 -4.18
C LEU A 194 16.61 -1.53 -5.04
N LYS A 195 16.00 -2.57 -4.46
CA LYS A 195 15.09 -3.46 -5.21
C LYS A 195 13.82 -2.74 -5.65
N LEU A 196 13.34 -1.80 -4.84
CA LEU A 196 12.23 -0.91 -5.20
C LEU A 196 12.65 0.00 -6.37
N LEU A 197 13.84 0.61 -6.33
CA LEU A 197 14.37 1.47 -7.40
C LEU A 197 14.64 0.72 -8.72
N LYS A 198 15.22 -0.49 -8.67
CA LYS A 198 15.65 -1.24 -9.87
C LYS A 198 14.52 -1.94 -10.62
N ALA A 199 13.34 -2.04 -10.05
CA ALA A 199 12.21 -2.70 -10.70
C ALA A 199 11.53 -1.83 -11.78
N ILE A 200 12.12 -0.67 -12.11
CA ILE A 200 11.76 0.15 -13.25
C ILE A 200 12.23 -0.62 -14.50
N PRO A 201 11.32 -1.14 -15.34
CA PRO A 201 11.73 -1.82 -16.55
C PRO A 201 12.41 -0.79 -17.46
N GLU A 202 13.66 -1.04 -17.85
CA GLU A 202 14.27 -0.30 -18.95
C GLU A 202 13.35 -0.41 -20.16
N THR A 203 12.83 0.72 -20.62
CA THR A 203 12.00 0.76 -21.81
C THR A 203 12.93 0.48 -22.99
N LYS A 204 12.86 -0.76 -23.47
CA LYS A 204 13.61 -1.24 -24.64
C LYS A 204 13.11 -0.60 -25.92
#